data_AF-A0A7W0Q5C0-F1
#
_entry.id   AF-A0A7W0Q5C0-F1
#
_cell.length_a   1.000
_cell.length_b   1.000
_cell.length_c   1.000
_cell.angle_alpha   90.00
_cell.angle_beta   90.00
_cell.angle_gamma   90.00
#
_symmetry.space_group_name_H-M   'P 1'
#
loop_
_entity.id
_entity.type
_entity.pdbx_description
1 polymer ?
#
loop_
_entity_poly.entity_id
_entity_poly.type
_entity_poly.pdbx_seq_one_letter_code
_entity_poly.pdbx_strand_id
1 'polypeptide(L)'
;MVTSARTSLLQRILDDPADDQARLVYADALLADGDPRGELITVEHQLAQRPTVTLADRRRQLLRDHARTWWPELMPRQLRTRLGFVEGVAASEAGVIAAQPLFEREPITELEITDDTRKLLARDRPWLSRIRTWTSAGSVKALEKPLAGETPWPTVEDFTLVEGFLRDVVFVPQLLPRCRRLALPGAWLGESLDVVGNLLPQLDHLDLGACRLEPEHLDDLLGLPSDRLRTLRLSRNPLEDAGALRLAALLPEWSLARLELVGCGLTAAGKAALAGLAARGCEIVTAPDPAPSIDLVGLGTLRFVVVERDRWGIEIEGKRRRIHWKRTERIDQRETIVEDWQQAPHAPIGDVVRAVASGVRRELTLEGIRLGLSTSSGAVYNTSVYSSTTARLKIPDDGPVEIVVDEYTSID
;
A
#
# COMPACT_ATOMS: atom_id res chain seq x y z
N MET A 1 21.24 -36.41 -7.77
CA MET A 1 21.98 -35.29 -8.40
C MET A 1 21.03 -34.16 -8.82
N VAL A 2 19.92 -34.44 -9.52
CA VAL A 2 18.91 -33.43 -9.95
C VAL A 2 18.38 -32.55 -8.80
N THR A 3 18.06 -33.15 -7.64
CA THR A 3 17.57 -32.43 -6.45
C THR A 3 18.59 -31.39 -5.92
N SER A 4 19.89 -31.70 -5.97
CA SER A 4 20.94 -30.79 -5.49
C SER A 4 21.14 -29.58 -6.40
N ALA A 5 20.97 -29.75 -7.71
CA ALA A 5 21.05 -28.65 -8.67
C ALA A 5 19.84 -27.71 -8.54
N ARG A 6 18.63 -28.27 -8.40
CA ARG A 6 17.40 -27.49 -8.17
C ARG A 6 17.45 -26.68 -6.88
N THR A 7 17.95 -27.27 -5.79
CA THR A 7 18.15 -26.54 -4.52
C THR A 7 19.16 -25.41 -4.68
N SER A 8 20.26 -25.61 -5.43
CA SER A 8 21.23 -24.54 -5.69
C SER A 8 20.65 -23.40 -6.51
N LEU A 9 19.79 -23.69 -7.50
CA LEU A 9 19.10 -22.66 -8.30
C LEU A 9 18.10 -21.87 -7.44
N LEU A 10 17.34 -22.56 -6.59
CA LEU A 10 16.44 -21.91 -5.65
C LEU A 10 17.22 -20.99 -4.70
N GLN A 11 18.33 -21.46 -4.14
CA GLN A 11 19.15 -20.64 -3.24
C GLN A 11 19.64 -19.35 -3.92
N ARG A 12 20.08 -19.42 -5.19
CA ARG A 12 20.46 -18.22 -5.95
C ARG A 12 19.32 -17.20 -6.06
N ILE A 13 18.08 -17.66 -6.23
CA ILE A 13 16.89 -16.78 -6.29
C ILE A 13 16.58 -16.19 -4.92
N LEU A 14 16.80 -16.94 -3.83
CA LEU A 14 16.62 -16.43 -2.47
C LEU A 14 17.67 -15.40 -2.08
N ASP A 15 18.90 -15.56 -2.60
CA ASP A 15 20.03 -14.64 -2.35
C ASP A 15 19.91 -13.36 -3.18
N ASP A 16 19.44 -13.46 -4.43
CA ASP A 16 19.12 -12.34 -5.31
C ASP A 16 17.69 -12.46 -5.89
N PRO A 17 16.67 -11.99 -5.15
CA PRO A 17 15.29 -11.98 -5.61
C PRO A 17 15.07 -11.28 -6.95
N ALA A 18 15.94 -10.36 -7.37
CA ALA A 18 15.80 -9.61 -8.61
C ALA A 18 16.40 -10.32 -9.84
N ASP A 19 17.10 -11.45 -9.67
CA ASP A 19 17.70 -12.22 -10.77
C ASP A 19 16.64 -13.00 -11.56
N ASP A 20 16.00 -12.32 -12.50
CA ASP A 20 15.02 -12.91 -13.41
C ASP A 20 15.60 -14.07 -14.23
N GLN A 21 16.90 -14.03 -14.54
CA GLN A 21 17.53 -15.10 -15.30
C GLN A 21 17.71 -16.37 -14.47
N ALA A 22 18.03 -16.24 -13.18
CA ALA A 22 18.02 -17.39 -12.26
C ALA A 22 16.62 -18.02 -12.18
N ARG A 23 15.57 -17.20 -12.15
CA ARG A 23 14.17 -17.68 -12.14
C ARG A 23 13.81 -18.42 -13.41
N LEU A 24 14.26 -17.97 -14.58
CA LEU A 24 14.04 -18.66 -15.86
C LEU A 24 14.79 -20.00 -15.95
N VAL A 25 16.06 -20.03 -15.52
CA VAL A 25 16.81 -21.30 -15.46
C VAL A 25 16.16 -22.29 -14.49
N TYR A 26 15.60 -21.80 -13.37
CA TYR A 26 14.81 -22.62 -12.47
C TYR A 26 13.52 -23.11 -13.14
N ALA A 27 12.84 -22.28 -13.94
CA ALA A 27 11.65 -22.66 -14.70
C ALA A 27 11.93 -23.82 -15.67
N ASP A 28 13.04 -23.78 -16.40
CA ASP A 28 13.44 -24.87 -17.30
C ASP A 28 13.63 -26.19 -16.54
N ALA A 29 14.25 -26.13 -15.35
CA ALA A 29 14.41 -27.30 -14.49
C ALA A 29 13.06 -27.84 -13.99
N LEU A 30 12.12 -26.95 -13.62
CA LEU A 30 10.77 -27.34 -13.22
C LEU A 30 9.99 -28.00 -14.36
N LEU A 31 10.07 -27.45 -15.57
CA LEU A 31 9.41 -27.99 -16.75
C LEU A 31 9.95 -29.38 -17.12
N ALA A 32 11.26 -29.60 -16.98
CA ALA A 32 11.88 -30.91 -17.19
C ALA A 32 11.35 -31.98 -16.22
N ASP A 33 10.97 -31.57 -15.00
CA ASP A 33 10.36 -32.43 -13.97
C ASP A 33 8.82 -32.55 -14.12
N GLY A 34 8.21 -31.84 -15.08
CA GLY A 34 6.75 -31.78 -15.24
C GLY A 34 6.03 -30.95 -14.17
N ASP A 35 6.75 -30.09 -13.44
CA ASP A 35 6.18 -29.21 -12.42
C ASP A 35 5.53 -27.98 -13.09
N PRO A 36 4.19 -27.79 -12.96
CA PRO A 36 3.47 -26.70 -13.61
C PRO A 36 3.92 -25.31 -13.15
N ARG A 37 4.68 -25.21 -12.05
CA ARG A 37 5.24 -23.93 -11.60
C ARG A 37 6.24 -23.38 -12.62
N GLY A 38 6.96 -24.22 -13.37
CA GLY A 38 7.86 -23.77 -14.43
C GLY A 38 7.11 -23.06 -15.57
N GLU A 39 5.91 -23.54 -15.88
CA GLU A 39 5.03 -22.88 -16.85
C GLU A 39 4.56 -21.52 -16.32
N LEU A 40 4.20 -21.42 -15.03
CA LEU A 40 3.80 -20.15 -14.42
C LEU A 40 4.90 -19.10 -14.54
N ILE A 41 6.16 -19.47 -14.24
CA ILE A 41 7.31 -18.55 -14.35
C ILE A 41 7.43 -18.05 -15.81
N THR A 42 7.36 -18.96 -16.77
CA THR A 42 7.48 -18.64 -18.20
C THR A 42 6.35 -17.72 -18.66
N VAL A 43 5.12 -18.01 -18.27
CA VAL A 43 3.94 -17.20 -18.61
C VAL A 43 4.03 -15.80 -18.00
N GLU A 44 4.41 -15.68 -16.72
CA GLU A 44 4.58 -14.38 -16.07
C GLU A 44 5.71 -13.56 -16.70
N HIS A 45 6.80 -14.21 -17.14
CA HIS A 45 7.87 -13.55 -17.86
C HIS A 45 7.41 -13.01 -19.22
N GLN A 46 6.66 -13.81 -19.99
CA GLN A 46 6.10 -13.38 -21.27
C GLN A 46 5.07 -12.25 -21.10
N LEU A 47 4.26 -12.30 -20.04
CA LEU A 47 3.32 -11.24 -19.70
C LEU A 47 4.02 -9.90 -19.44
N ALA A 48 5.16 -9.93 -18.74
CA ALA A 48 5.94 -8.73 -18.46
C ALA A 48 6.48 -8.08 -19.74
N GLN A 49 6.85 -8.88 -20.75
CA GLN A 49 7.35 -8.36 -22.03
C GLN A 49 6.22 -7.91 -22.96
N ARG A 50 5.17 -8.74 -23.08
CA ARG A 50 4.06 -8.53 -24.00
C ARG A 50 2.76 -9.04 -23.39
N PRO A 51 2.00 -8.17 -22.70
CA PRO A 51 0.72 -8.53 -22.13
C PRO A 51 -0.26 -8.99 -23.21
N THR A 52 -0.83 -10.18 -23.05
CA THR A 52 -1.92 -10.68 -23.89
C THR A 52 -3.00 -11.31 -23.01
N VAL A 53 -4.25 -11.27 -23.48
CA VAL A 53 -5.38 -11.89 -22.76
C VAL A 53 -5.14 -13.39 -22.59
N THR A 54 -4.65 -14.09 -23.62
CA THR A 54 -4.36 -15.53 -23.56
C THR A 54 -3.36 -15.89 -22.48
N LEU A 55 -2.25 -15.13 -22.36
CA LEU A 55 -1.27 -15.37 -21.31
C LEU A 55 -1.82 -15.05 -19.91
N ALA A 56 -2.62 -13.99 -19.79
CA ALA A 56 -3.27 -13.64 -18.53
C ALA A 56 -4.25 -14.74 -18.09
N ASP A 57 -5.06 -15.24 -19.01
CA ASP A 57 -5.99 -16.35 -18.78
C ASP A 57 -5.25 -17.61 -18.34
N ARG A 58 -4.12 -17.93 -18.99
CA ARG A 58 -3.30 -19.09 -18.62
C ARG A 58 -2.64 -18.95 -17.26
N ARG A 59 -2.08 -17.78 -16.94
CA ARG A 59 -1.54 -17.46 -15.60
C ARG A 59 -2.60 -17.72 -14.54
N ARG A 60 -3.82 -17.21 -14.75
CA ARG A 60 -4.91 -17.39 -13.79
C ARG A 60 -5.31 -18.85 -13.63
N GLN A 61 -5.35 -19.60 -14.72
CA GLN A 61 -5.66 -21.03 -14.66
C GLN A 61 -4.64 -21.77 -13.79
N LEU A 62 -3.34 -21.55 -14.05
CA LEU A 62 -2.27 -22.16 -13.25
C LEU A 62 -2.37 -21.80 -11.76
N LEU A 63 -2.63 -20.53 -11.44
CA LEU A 63 -2.79 -20.08 -10.05
C LEU A 63 -4.05 -20.66 -9.39
N ARG A 64 -5.18 -20.72 -10.09
CA ARG A 64 -6.41 -21.35 -9.57
C ARG A 64 -6.20 -22.83 -9.27
N ASP A 65 -5.53 -23.54 -10.17
CA ASP A 65 -5.38 -24.99 -10.09
C ASP A 65 -4.30 -25.41 -9.07
N HIS A 66 -3.24 -24.61 -8.90
CA HIS A 66 -2.04 -25.06 -8.21
C HIS A 66 -1.56 -24.16 -7.05
N ALA A 67 -2.04 -22.92 -6.89
CA ALA A 67 -1.51 -22.02 -5.85
C ALA A 67 -1.66 -22.59 -4.43
N ARG A 68 -2.73 -23.34 -4.16
CA ARG A 68 -2.94 -24.04 -2.88
C ARG A 68 -1.95 -25.18 -2.62
N THR A 69 -1.44 -25.78 -3.68
CA THR A 69 -0.41 -26.83 -3.60
C THR A 69 0.96 -26.20 -3.40
N TRP A 70 1.26 -25.09 -4.07
CA TRP A 70 2.55 -24.41 -3.94
C TRP A 70 2.71 -23.64 -2.63
N TRP A 71 1.64 -22.98 -2.17
CA TRP A 71 1.65 -22.08 -1.02
C TRP A 71 0.46 -22.37 -0.08
N PRO A 72 0.45 -23.54 0.59
CA PRO A 72 -0.64 -23.92 1.48
C PRO A 72 -0.74 -23.07 2.75
N GLU A 73 0.33 -22.37 3.14
CA GLU A 73 0.40 -21.59 4.38
C GLU A 73 -0.57 -20.41 4.43
N LEU A 74 -0.90 -19.83 3.26
CA LEU A 74 -1.74 -18.65 3.14
C LEU A 74 -2.76 -18.83 2.01
N MET A 75 -3.82 -18.02 2.04
CA MET A 75 -4.80 -17.98 0.96
C MET A 75 -4.16 -17.31 -0.28
N PRO A 76 -4.41 -17.76 -1.53
CA PRO A 76 -3.77 -17.18 -2.73
C PRO A 76 -3.88 -15.67 -2.83
N ARG A 77 -5.03 -15.13 -2.46
CA ARG A 77 -5.28 -13.69 -2.37
C ARG A 77 -4.26 -12.93 -1.51
N GLN A 78 -3.72 -13.55 -0.44
CA GLN A 78 -2.76 -12.94 0.51
C GLN A 78 -1.35 -12.86 -0.07
N LEU A 79 -1.14 -13.46 -1.23
CA LEU A 79 0.15 -13.56 -1.88
C LEU A 79 0.19 -12.57 -3.04
N ARG A 80 1.38 -12.05 -3.30
CA ARG A 80 1.71 -11.36 -4.55
C ARG A 80 2.80 -12.17 -5.22
N THR A 81 2.56 -12.54 -6.48
CA THR A 81 3.49 -13.39 -7.22
C THR A 81 4.19 -12.60 -8.31
N ARG A 82 5.48 -12.88 -8.47
CA ARG A 82 6.25 -12.44 -9.63
C ARG A 82 7.13 -13.59 -10.09
N LEU A 83 7.11 -13.84 -11.39
CA LEU A 83 7.86 -14.91 -12.03
C LEU A 83 7.76 -16.23 -11.26
N GLY A 84 6.54 -16.65 -10.92
CA GLY A 84 6.19 -17.90 -10.25
C GLY A 84 6.67 -18.02 -8.80
N PHE A 85 7.08 -16.93 -8.15
CA PHE A 85 7.44 -16.91 -6.73
C PHE A 85 6.58 -15.92 -5.95
N VAL A 86 6.41 -16.16 -4.65
CA VAL A 86 5.82 -15.17 -3.75
C VAL A 86 6.87 -14.09 -3.48
N GLU A 87 6.53 -12.86 -3.82
CA GLU A 87 7.38 -11.67 -3.57
C GLU A 87 6.77 -10.78 -2.48
N GLY A 88 5.45 -10.84 -2.30
CA GLY A 88 4.75 -10.09 -1.26
C GLY A 88 3.73 -10.90 -0.49
N VAL A 89 3.59 -10.58 0.79
CA VAL A 89 2.58 -11.17 1.69
C VAL A 89 1.79 -10.07 2.37
N ALA A 90 0.46 -10.22 2.39
CA ALA A 90 -0.46 -9.39 3.17
C ALA A 90 -1.30 -10.27 4.11
N ALA A 91 -1.01 -10.21 5.41
CA ALA A 91 -1.66 -11.05 6.42
C ALA A 91 -1.58 -10.43 7.82
N SER A 92 -2.38 -10.96 8.75
CA SER A 92 -2.24 -10.64 10.17
C SER A 92 -0.91 -11.14 10.73
N GLU A 93 -0.50 -10.58 11.86
CA GLU A 93 0.71 -10.95 12.60
C GLU A 93 0.79 -12.46 12.83
N ALA A 94 -0.33 -13.05 13.29
CA ALA A 94 -0.42 -14.47 13.54
C ALA A 94 -0.28 -15.29 12.24
N GLY A 95 -0.87 -14.82 11.15
CA GLY A 95 -0.76 -15.45 9.83
C GLY A 95 0.68 -15.45 9.32
N VAL A 96 1.39 -14.32 9.45
CA VAL A 96 2.80 -14.21 9.03
C VAL A 96 3.70 -15.10 9.87
N ILE A 97 3.50 -15.13 11.19
CA ILE A 97 4.26 -16.02 12.08
C ILE A 97 4.01 -17.49 11.73
N ALA A 98 2.76 -17.88 11.48
CA ALA A 98 2.41 -19.24 11.09
C ALA A 98 2.98 -19.61 9.71
N ALA A 99 3.08 -18.65 8.80
CA ALA A 99 3.59 -18.83 7.44
C ALA A 99 5.12 -18.78 7.36
N GLN A 100 5.88 -18.83 8.46
CA GLN A 100 7.35 -18.80 8.43
C GLN A 100 7.98 -19.77 7.41
N PRO A 101 7.52 -21.04 7.24
CA PRO A 101 8.08 -21.93 6.23
C PRO A 101 7.95 -21.41 4.79
N LEU A 102 6.95 -20.57 4.49
CA LEU A 102 6.80 -19.92 3.20
C LEU A 102 7.94 -18.92 2.96
N PHE A 103 8.25 -18.10 3.97
CA PHE A 103 9.35 -17.13 3.89
C PHE A 103 10.69 -17.82 3.66
N GLU A 104 10.94 -18.98 4.24
CA GLU A 104 12.21 -19.69 4.03
C GLU A 104 12.38 -20.19 2.58
N ARG A 105 11.28 -20.48 1.86
CA ARG A 105 11.30 -21.07 0.51
C ARG A 105 11.03 -20.07 -0.61
N GLU A 106 10.50 -18.90 -0.30
CA GLU A 106 10.11 -17.89 -1.28
C GLU A 106 10.93 -16.59 -1.10
N PRO A 107 11.30 -15.91 -2.19
CA PRO A 107 12.06 -14.67 -2.20
C PRO A 107 11.16 -13.47 -1.83
N ILE A 108 10.52 -13.53 -0.65
CA ILE A 108 9.60 -12.50 -0.18
C ILE A 108 10.39 -11.26 0.25
N THR A 109 10.10 -10.14 -0.39
CA THR A 109 10.72 -8.83 -0.11
C THR A 109 9.70 -7.79 0.33
N GLU A 110 8.40 -8.05 0.16
CA GLU A 110 7.34 -7.15 0.58
C GLU A 110 6.49 -7.78 1.67
N LEU A 111 6.26 -7.03 2.75
CA LEU A 111 5.44 -7.50 3.85
C LEU A 111 4.43 -6.44 4.28
N GLU A 112 3.19 -6.86 4.35
CA GLU A 112 2.08 -6.07 4.83
C GLU A 112 1.43 -6.76 6.02
N ILE A 113 1.55 -6.10 7.17
CA ILE A 113 0.94 -6.51 8.44
C ILE A 113 -0.31 -5.68 8.66
N THR A 114 -1.42 -6.39 8.87
CA THR A 114 -2.75 -5.79 8.81
C THR A 114 -3.30 -5.44 10.19
N ASP A 115 -2.60 -5.85 11.23
CA ASP A 115 -2.87 -5.63 12.64
C ASP A 115 -1.55 -5.26 13.38
N ASP A 116 -1.27 -5.88 14.52
CA ASP A 116 -0.10 -5.57 15.37
C ASP A 116 1.21 -6.17 14.82
N THR A 117 2.37 -5.71 15.31
CA THR A 117 3.69 -6.21 14.89
C THR A 117 4.58 -6.64 16.06
N ARG A 118 4.11 -6.49 17.30
CA ARG A 118 4.91 -6.73 18.51
C ARG A 118 5.47 -8.15 18.64
N LYS A 119 4.67 -9.20 18.45
CA LYS A 119 5.12 -10.60 18.51
C LYS A 119 6.00 -10.98 17.32
N LEU A 120 5.75 -10.36 16.17
CA LEU A 120 6.58 -10.54 14.97
C LEU A 120 7.97 -9.94 15.16
N LEU A 121 8.09 -8.82 15.85
CA LEU A 121 9.39 -8.17 16.10
C LEU A 121 10.07 -8.66 17.39
N ALA A 122 9.34 -9.28 18.32
CA ALA A 122 9.89 -9.76 19.60
C ALA A 122 10.84 -10.98 19.51
N ARG A 123 11.12 -11.51 18.30
CA ARG A 123 12.10 -12.60 18.12
C ARG A 123 12.85 -12.40 16.83
N ASP A 124 14.13 -12.76 16.85
CA ASP A 124 14.95 -12.81 15.66
C ASP A 124 14.37 -13.80 14.64
N ARG A 125 14.28 -13.32 13.40
CA ARG A 125 13.74 -14.04 12.25
C ARG A 125 14.62 -13.70 11.06
N PRO A 126 15.52 -14.60 10.63
CA PRO A 126 16.50 -14.30 9.58
C PRO A 126 15.88 -13.77 8.29
N TRP A 127 14.67 -14.22 7.94
CA TRP A 127 13.96 -13.78 6.75
C TRP A 127 13.54 -12.30 6.78
N LEU A 128 13.45 -11.65 7.95
CA LEU A 128 13.16 -10.21 8.05
C LEU A 128 14.22 -9.36 7.33
N SER A 129 15.48 -9.84 7.29
CA SER A 129 16.58 -9.18 6.59
C SER A 129 16.41 -9.11 5.06
N ARG A 130 15.46 -9.86 4.49
CA ARG A 130 15.10 -9.76 3.06
C ARG A 130 13.98 -8.78 2.77
N ILE A 131 13.24 -8.34 3.79
CA ILE A 131 12.16 -7.39 3.60
C ILE A 131 12.73 -6.02 3.22
N ARG A 132 12.20 -5.46 2.14
CA ARG A 132 12.54 -4.15 1.55
C ARG A 132 11.36 -3.21 1.59
N THR A 133 10.14 -3.74 1.41
CA THR A 133 8.91 -2.97 1.48
C THR A 133 8.10 -3.43 2.68
N TRP A 134 7.76 -2.51 3.56
CA TRP A 134 6.98 -2.78 4.77
C TRP A 134 5.73 -1.92 4.80
N THR A 135 4.59 -2.53 5.10
CA THR A 135 3.31 -1.85 5.30
C THR A 135 2.70 -2.30 6.63
N SER A 136 2.34 -1.39 7.54
CA SER A 136 1.79 -1.75 8.86
C SER A 136 0.56 -0.96 9.26
N ALA A 137 -0.44 -1.64 9.82
CA ALA A 137 -1.66 -1.02 10.32
C ALA A 137 -1.69 -0.61 11.77
N GLY A 138 -2.43 0.48 12.03
CA GLY A 138 -2.71 0.99 13.37
C GLY A 138 -1.49 1.52 14.10
N SER A 139 -1.55 1.48 15.43
CA SER A 139 -0.41 1.86 16.29
C SER A 139 0.68 0.79 16.19
N VAL A 140 1.80 1.17 15.60
CA VAL A 140 3.02 0.37 15.67
C VAL A 140 3.68 0.67 17.01
N LYS A 141 3.18 0.09 18.09
CA LYS A 141 3.77 0.27 19.44
C LYS A 141 5.26 -0.09 19.51
N ALA A 142 5.74 -0.90 18.57
CA ALA A 142 7.16 -1.18 18.40
C ALA A 142 8.00 0.07 18.04
N LEU A 143 7.38 1.11 17.48
CA LEU A 143 8.01 2.42 17.27
C LEU A 143 8.01 3.29 18.53
N GLU A 144 7.02 3.12 19.42
CA GLU A 144 6.91 3.90 20.68
C GLU A 144 7.94 3.46 21.72
N LYS A 145 8.28 2.17 21.75
CA LYS A 145 9.31 1.59 22.63
C LYS A 145 10.18 0.60 21.85
N PRO A 146 11.21 1.09 21.13
CA PRO A 146 12.20 0.22 20.52
C PRO A 146 12.77 -0.72 21.59
N LEU A 147 12.83 -2.03 21.30
CA LEU A 147 13.60 -2.94 22.13
C LEU A 147 15.04 -2.41 22.15
N ALA A 148 15.57 -2.13 23.34
CA ALA A 148 16.79 -1.35 23.49
C ALA A 148 17.96 -1.99 22.71
N GLY A 149 18.46 -1.27 21.70
CA GLY A 149 19.63 -1.65 20.90
C GLY A 149 19.34 -2.35 19.56
N GLU A 150 18.09 -2.58 19.19
CA GLU A 150 17.73 -3.26 17.94
C GLU A 150 17.18 -2.28 16.90
N THR A 151 17.66 -2.38 15.66
CA THR A 151 17.05 -1.75 14.48
C THR A 151 16.01 -2.72 13.93
N PRO A 152 14.69 -2.50 14.11
CA PRO A 152 13.70 -3.50 13.75
C PRO A 152 13.55 -3.67 12.24
N TRP A 153 13.91 -2.65 11.47
CA TRP A 153 13.79 -2.62 10.01
C TRP A 153 15.11 -2.18 9.33
N PRO A 154 16.19 -2.96 9.48
CA PRO A 154 17.53 -2.53 9.03
C PRO A 154 17.65 -2.49 7.51
N THR A 155 16.74 -3.15 6.80
CA THR A 155 16.77 -3.32 5.36
C THR A 155 15.58 -2.72 4.63
N VAL A 156 14.62 -2.15 5.34
CA VAL A 156 13.42 -1.57 4.73
C VAL A 156 13.78 -0.26 4.02
N GLU A 157 13.44 -0.18 2.75
CA GLU A 157 13.66 0.94 1.85
C GLU A 157 12.37 1.71 1.56
N ASP A 158 11.22 1.01 1.61
CA ASP A 158 9.89 1.57 1.45
C ASP A 158 9.04 1.21 2.67
N PHE A 159 8.64 2.23 3.42
CA PHE A 159 7.86 2.06 4.65
C PHE A 159 6.55 2.82 4.56
N THR A 160 5.46 2.09 4.76
CA THR A 160 4.11 2.62 4.73
C THR A 160 3.39 2.35 6.05
N LEU A 161 3.00 3.40 6.76
CA LEU A 161 2.14 3.33 7.94
C LEU A 161 0.83 4.03 7.64
N VAL A 162 -0.24 3.25 7.56
CA VAL A 162 -1.56 3.75 7.21
C VAL A 162 -2.40 3.76 8.45
N GLU A 163 -3.13 4.85 8.65
CA GLU A 163 -4.06 5.02 9.77
C GLU A 163 -3.40 4.95 11.15
N GLY A 164 -2.10 5.28 11.20
CA GLY A 164 -1.33 5.31 12.43
C GLY A 164 -1.62 6.58 13.24
N PHE A 165 -1.73 6.42 14.56
CA PHE A 165 -1.52 7.50 15.49
C PHE A 165 -0.02 7.64 15.71
N LEU A 166 0.53 8.80 15.35
CA LEU A 166 1.94 9.11 15.61
C LEU A 166 2.11 10.07 16.79
N ARG A 167 1.07 10.24 17.62
CA ARG A 167 1.21 10.88 18.94
C ARG A 167 2.17 10.02 19.76
N ASP A 168 3.32 10.59 20.12
CA ASP A 168 4.41 9.94 20.88
C ASP A 168 5.27 8.92 20.11
N VAL A 169 5.08 8.78 18.80
CA VAL A 169 5.93 7.91 17.98
C VAL A 169 7.17 8.67 17.53
N VAL A 170 8.28 8.42 18.22
CA VAL A 170 9.60 8.87 17.77
C VAL A 170 10.07 7.92 16.67
N PHE A 171 9.78 8.22 15.41
CA PHE A 171 10.59 7.64 14.34
C PHE A 171 12.00 8.19 14.47
N VAL A 172 12.85 7.42 15.13
CA VAL A 172 14.28 7.68 15.14
C VAL A 172 14.85 7.14 13.83
N PRO A 173 15.70 7.89 13.10
CA PRO A 173 16.32 7.42 11.85
C PRO A 173 17.00 6.05 11.97
N GLN A 174 17.44 5.70 13.18
CA GLN A 174 18.03 4.41 13.52
C GLN A 174 17.06 3.22 13.35
N LEU A 175 15.75 3.45 13.33
CA LEU A 175 14.74 2.40 13.10
C LEU A 175 14.60 2.03 11.62
N LEU A 176 14.79 3.02 10.73
CA LEU A 176 14.61 2.91 9.28
C LEU A 176 15.84 3.48 8.53
N PRO A 177 17.05 2.97 8.78
CA PRO A 177 18.29 3.59 8.31
C PRO A 177 18.47 3.54 6.79
N ARG A 178 17.69 2.71 6.09
CA ARG A 178 17.71 2.56 4.62
C ARG A 178 16.46 3.10 3.93
N CYS A 179 15.49 3.60 4.69
CA CYS A 179 14.23 4.07 4.14
C CYS A 179 14.45 5.28 3.22
N ARG A 180 13.97 5.16 1.99
CA ARG A 180 13.97 6.23 0.99
C ARG A 180 12.56 6.67 0.62
N ARG A 181 11.58 5.80 0.86
CA ARG A 181 10.17 6.08 0.61
C ARG A 181 9.38 5.93 1.89
N LEU A 182 8.78 7.03 2.33
CA LEU A 182 7.93 7.06 3.51
C LEU A 182 6.52 7.47 3.09
N ALA A 183 5.55 6.61 3.39
CA ALA A 183 4.15 6.93 3.23
C ALA A 183 3.43 6.85 4.57
N LEU A 184 2.77 7.94 4.95
CA LEU A 184 1.99 8.07 6.18
C LEU A 184 0.52 8.42 5.88
N PRO A 185 -0.14 7.76 4.91
CA PRO A 185 -1.45 8.22 4.45
C PRO A 185 -2.48 8.09 5.57
N GLY A 186 -3.23 9.16 5.78
CA GLY A 186 -4.25 9.21 6.85
C GLY A 186 -3.66 9.16 8.26
N ALA A 187 -2.34 9.29 8.43
CA ALA A 187 -1.74 9.33 9.76
C ALA A 187 -2.06 10.66 10.44
N TRP A 188 -2.33 10.60 11.74
CA TRP A 188 -2.43 11.80 12.55
C TRP A 188 -1.05 12.18 13.09
N LEU A 189 -0.49 13.26 12.55
CA LEU A 189 0.89 13.69 12.80
C LEU A 189 1.03 14.59 14.04
N GLY A 190 -0.07 14.94 14.72
CA GLY A 190 -0.05 15.90 15.82
C GLY A 190 0.14 17.35 15.35
N GLU A 191 0.57 18.24 16.25
CA GLU A 191 0.77 19.67 15.97
C GLU A 191 2.12 19.99 15.29
N SER A 192 3.06 19.04 15.24
CA SER A 192 4.41 19.23 14.69
C SER A 192 4.82 18.09 13.75
N LEU A 193 5.54 18.42 12.68
CA LEU A 193 6.08 17.47 11.69
C LEU A 193 7.50 16.97 12.05
N ASP A 194 7.94 17.10 13.30
CA ASP A 194 9.29 16.69 13.77
C ASP A 194 9.65 15.25 13.37
N VAL A 195 8.66 14.36 13.39
CA VAL A 195 8.80 12.95 13.00
C VAL A 195 9.28 12.81 11.55
N VAL A 196 8.74 13.61 10.64
CA VAL A 196 9.14 13.65 9.23
C VAL A 196 10.50 14.30 9.09
N GLY A 197 10.78 15.36 9.87
CA GLY A 197 12.03 16.12 9.83
C GLY A 197 13.29 15.28 10.01
N ASN A 198 13.25 14.27 10.88
CA ASN A 198 14.40 13.39 11.12
C ASN A 198 14.71 12.45 9.94
N LEU A 199 13.69 12.05 9.16
CA LEU A 199 13.85 11.14 8.02
C LEU A 199 14.00 11.87 6.69
N LEU A 200 13.48 13.09 6.57
CA LEU A 200 13.42 13.84 5.31
C LEU A 200 14.76 13.93 4.54
N PRO A 201 15.94 14.08 5.19
CA PRO A 201 17.21 14.14 4.47
C PRO A 201 17.60 12.87 3.70
N GLN A 202 17.06 11.70 4.06
CA GLN A 202 17.34 10.43 3.35
C GLN A 202 16.25 10.05 2.33
N LEU A 203 15.08 10.70 2.36
CA LEU A 203 13.94 10.34 1.53
C LEU A 203 14.05 10.88 0.09
N ASP A 204 13.70 10.04 -0.88
CA ASP A 204 13.39 10.44 -2.26
C ASP A 204 11.88 10.57 -2.50
N HIS A 205 11.05 9.93 -1.69
CA HIS A 205 9.60 9.95 -1.77
C HIS A 205 8.97 10.15 -0.39
N LEU A 206 8.04 11.10 -0.30
CA LEU A 206 7.23 11.35 0.89
C LEU A 206 5.76 11.46 0.51
N ASP A 207 4.92 10.65 1.15
CA ASP A 207 3.46 10.71 1.04
C ASP A 207 2.84 11.04 2.39
N LEU A 208 2.23 12.23 2.49
CA LEU A 208 1.46 12.72 3.64
C LEU A 208 -0.01 12.94 3.25
N GLY A 209 -0.53 12.14 2.32
CA GLY A 209 -1.89 12.25 1.85
C GLY A 209 -2.92 12.00 2.96
N ALA A 210 -4.00 12.78 2.98
CA ALA A 210 -5.09 12.66 3.96
C ALA A 210 -4.67 12.78 5.45
N CYS A 211 -3.51 13.39 5.73
CA CYS A 211 -3.03 13.64 7.09
C CYS A 211 -3.73 14.81 7.81
N ARG A 212 -4.73 15.45 7.16
CA ARG A 212 -5.44 16.65 7.64
C ARG A 212 -4.53 17.87 7.82
N LEU A 213 -3.53 18.00 6.96
CA LEU A 213 -2.64 19.15 6.97
C LEU A 213 -3.38 20.40 6.51
N GLU A 214 -3.45 21.39 7.38
CA GLU A 214 -3.80 22.77 7.06
C GLU A 214 -2.59 23.53 6.49
N PRO A 215 -2.78 24.67 5.79
CA PRO A 215 -1.69 25.43 5.17
C PRO A 215 -0.52 25.74 6.11
N GLU A 216 -0.78 25.98 7.39
CA GLU A 216 0.20 26.37 8.42
C GLU A 216 1.23 25.27 8.66
N HIS A 217 0.82 24.00 8.58
CA HIS A 217 1.72 22.86 8.75
C HIS A 217 2.77 22.76 7.61
N LEU A 218 2.52 23.40 6.47
CA LEU A 218 3.51 23.44 5.40
C LEU A 218 4.73 24.27 5.80
N ASP A 219 4.60 25.25 6.68
CA ASP A 219 5.74 26.07 7.09
C ASP A 219 6.80 25.19 7.79
N ASP A 220 6.35 24.30 8.67
CA ASP A 220 7.21 23.31 9.33
C ASP A 220 7.82 22.32 8.31
N LEU A 221 6.99 21.80 7.39
CA LEU A 221 7.47 20.84 6.38
C LEU A 221 8.53 21.45 5.47
N LEU A 222 8.29 22.68 5.00
CA LEU A 222 9.14 23.38 4.05
C LEU A 222 10.37 23.99 4.74
N GLY A 223 10.34 24.17 6.07
CA GLY A 223 11.51 24.53 6.86
C GLY A 223 12.56 23.42 6.98
N LEU A 224 12.20 22.17 6.64
CA LEU A 224 13.08 21.02 6.77
C LEU A 224 14.04 20.87 5.57
N PRO A 225 15.33 20.57 5.82
CA PRO A 225 16.29 20.39 4.74
C PRO A 225 16.07 19.07 4.00
N SER A 226 16.08 19.11 2.68
CA SER A 226 16.15 17.92 1.82
C SER A 226 16.90 18.21 0.52
N ASP A 227 17.86 17.35 0.20
CA ASP A 227 18.63 17.37 -1.05
C ASP A 227 18.20 16.24 -2.01
N ARG A 228 17.42 15.28 -1.51
CA ARG A 228 17.05 14.05 -2.22
C ARG A 228 15.60 13.95 -2.62
N LEU A 229 14.69 14.68 -1.98
CA LEU A 229 13.26 14.53 -2.21
C LEU A 229 12.90 14.83 -3.67
N ARG A 230 12.38 13.80 -4.36
CA ARG A 230 11.94 13.86 -5.76
C ARG A 230 10.43 13.84 -5.90
N THR A 231 9.73 13.18 -4.99
CA THR A 231 8.27 13.10 -5.02
C THR A 231 7.69 13.48 -3.68
N LEU A 232 6.73 14.40 -3.69
CA LEU A 232 5.94 14.80 -2.53
C LEU A 232 4.46 14.66 -2.85
N ARG A 233 3.74 13.87 -2.05
CA ARG A 233 2.28 13.73 -2.15
C ARG A 233 1.62 14.34 -0.93
N LEU A 234 0.76 15.33 -1.17
CA LEU A 234 -0.01 16.05 -0.14
C LEU A 234 -1.52 15.95 -0.42
N SER A 235 -1.92 15.06 -1.32
CA SER A 235 -3.30 14.86 -1.76
C SER A 235 -4.28 14.70 -0.58
N ARG A 236 -5.50 15.21 -0.73
CA ARG A 236 -6.59 15.18 0.28
C ARG A 236 -6.27 15.82 1.63
N ASN A 237 -5.36 16.78 1.66
CA ASN A 237 -5.23 17.70 2.79
C ASN A 237 -6.02 18.99 2.49
N PRO A 238 -6.70 19.61 3.48
CA PRO A 238 -7.44 20.85 3.32
C PRO A 238 -6.50 22.07 3.15
N LEU A 239 -5.67 22.05 2.10
CA LEU A 239 -4.67 23.08 1.83
C LEU A 239 -5.27 24.30 1.14
N GLU A 240 -6.30 24.11 0.30
CA GLU A 240 -6.94 25.18 -0.46
C GLU A 240 -5.91 26.03 -1.26
N ASP A 241 -6.32 27.20 -1.73
CA ASP A 241 -5.41 28.10 -2.46
C ASP A 241 -4.30 28.68 -1.55
N ALA A 242 -4.55 28.77 -0.24
CA ALA A 242 -3.57 29.24 0.74
C ALA A 242 -2.34 28.32 0.82
N GLY A 243 -2.53 27.00 0.87
CA GLY A 243 -1.43 26.05 0.85
C GLY A 243 -0.70 26.01 -0.48
N ALA A 244 -1.40 26.21 -1.60
CA ALA A 244 -0.76 26.35 -2.91
C ALA A 244 0.16 27.59 -2.98
N LEU A 245 -0.27 28.71 -2.40
CA LEU A 245 0.54 29.92 -2.29
C LEU A 245 1.78 29.71 -1.42
N ARG A 246 1.63 29.03 -0.27
CA ARG A 246 2.76 28.67 0.60
C ARG A 246 3.76 27.76 -0.11
N LEU A 247 3.30 26.72 -0.81
CA LEU A 247 4.15 25.86 -1.63
C LEU A 247 4.88 26.68 -2.72
N ALA A 248 4.19 27.58 -3.41
CA ALA A 248 4.83 28.40 -4.43
C ALA A 248 5.89 29.37 -3.85
N ALA A 249 5.66 29.91 -2.66
CA ALA A 249 6.51 30.93 -2.04
C ALA A 249 7.67 30.36 -1.21
N LEU A 250 7.44 29.25 -0.52
CA LEU A 250 8.32 28.72 0.51
C LEU A 250 8.98 27.39 0.13
N LEU A 251 8.63 26.77 -1.00
CA LEU A 251 9.28 25.52 -1.41
C LEU A 251 10.79 25.77 -1.57
N PRO A 252 11.63 25.06 -0.79
CA PRO A 252 13.08 25.26 -0.86
C PRO A 252 13.64 24.90 -2.23
N GLU A 253 14.97 24.96 -2.37
CA GLU A 253 15.68 24.40 -3.53
C GLU A 253 15.66 22.86 -3.57
N TRP A 254 14.56 22.25 -3.13
CA TRP A 254 14.30 20.84 -3.37
C TRP A 254 14.27 20.56 -4.86
N SER A 255 14.95 19.50 -5.26
CA SER A 255 15.00 19.05 -6.65
C SER A 255 13.79 18.17 -7.00
N LEU A 256 12.60 18.67 -6.65
CA LEU A 256 11.34 17.93 -6.72
C LEU A 256 10.95 17.69 -8.18
N ALA A 257 10.82 16.42 -8.56
CA ALA A 257 10.37 15.99 -9.87
C ALA A 257 8.84 15.91 -9.95
N ARG A 258 8.15 15.61 -8.83
CA ARG A 258 6.69 15.44 -8.80
C ARG A 258 6.07 15.97 -7.50
N LEU A 259 5.01 16.76 -7.63
CA LEU A 259 4.18 17.27 -6.54
C LEU A 259 2.71 16.89 -6.79
N GLU A 260 2.09 16.18 -5.85
CA GLU A 260 0.70 15.77 -5.96
C GLU A 260 -0.20 16.44 -4.94
N LEU A 261 -1.27 17.07 -5.43
CA LEU A 261 -2.23 17.90 -4.67
C LEU A 261 -3.67 17.52 -5.03
N VAL A 262 -3.92 16.24 -5.30
CA VAL A 262 -5.23 15.76 -5.73
C VAL A 262 -6.21 15.87 -4.57
N GLY A 263 -7.35 16.53 -4.80
CA GLY A 263 -8.39 16.68 -3.77
C GLY A 263 -8.00 17.62 -2.62
N CYS A 264 -7.08 18.57 -2.85
CA CYS A 264 -6.69 19.58 -1.86
C CYS A 264 -7.58 20.84 -1.83
N GLY A 265 -8.69 20.85 -2.58
CA GLY A 265 -9.59 22.02 -2.64
C GLY A 265 -9.08 23.19 -3.50
N LEU A 266 -8.10 22.96 -4.38
CA LEU A 266 -7.51 24.02 -5.21
C LEU A 266 -8.49 24.58 -6.25
N THR A 267 -8.61 25.91 -6.31
CA THR A 267 -9.30 26.60 -7.40
C THR A 267 -8.34 26.86 -8.58
N ALA A 268 -8.82 27.58 -9.60
CA ALA A 268 -7.95 28.04 -10.68
C ALA A 268 -6.83 28.97 -10.18
N ALA A 269 -7.07 29.75 -9.11
CA ALA A 269 -6.09 30.65 -8.54
C ALA A 269 -4.94 29.88 -7.86
N GLY A 270 -5.25 28.87 -7.04
CA GLY A 270 -4.22 28.00 -6.45
C GLY A 270 -3.41 27.25 -7.51
N LYS A 271 -4.06 26.75 -8.58
CA LYS A 271 -3.34 26.12 -9.70
C LYS A 271 -2.40 27.08 -10.41
N ALA A 272 -2.81 28.34 -10.60
CA ALA A 272 -1.98 29.37 -11.21
C ALA A 272 -0.78 29.75 -10.32
N ALA A 273 -0.95 29.78 -9.00
CA ALA A 273 0.14 30.06 -8.06
C ALA A 273 1.28 29.03 -8.19
N LEU A 274 0.96 27.77 -8.46
CA LEU A 274 1.95 26.70 -8.60
C LEU A 274 2.66 26.68 -9.96
N ALA A 275 2.24 27.49 -10.94
CA ALA A 275 2.82 27.47 -12.29
C ALA A 275 4.35 27.73 -12.30
N GLY A 276 4.86 28.51 -11.34
CA GLY A 276 6.29 28.73 -11.16
C GLY A 276 7.07 27.46 -10.78
N LEU A 277 6.46 26.52 -10.06
CA LEU A 277 7.06 25.24 -9.74
C LEU A 277 7.09 24.32 -10.97
N ALA A 278 6.04 24.34 -11.80
CA ALA A 278 6.04 23.61 -13.06
C ALA A 278 7.15 24.08 -14.00
N ALA A 279 7.42 25.38 -14.03
CA ALA A 279 8.51 25.96 -14.82
C ALA A 279 9.91 25.49 -14.37
N ARG A 280 10.06 25.03 -13.12
CA ARG A 280 11.30 24.42 -12.59
C ARG A 280 11.45 22.93 -12.95
N GLY A 281 10.56 22.38 -13.79
CA GLY A 281 10.57 20.97 -14.19
C GLY A 281 9.87 20.03 -13.21
N CYS A 282 9.12 20.57 -12.24
CA CYS A 282 8.30 19.77 -11.33
C CYS A 282 6.96 19.43 -11.98
N GLU A 283 6.62 18.14 -12.10
CA GLU A 283 5.30 17.70 -12.52
C GLU A 283 4.28 17.97 -11.40
N ILE A 284 3.25 18.77 -11.69
CA ILE A 284 2.18 19.08 -10.73
C ILE A 284 0.93 18.29 -11.09
N VAL A 285 0.55 17.38 -10.21
CA VAL A 285 -0.61 16.52 -10.36
C VAL A 285 -1.73 17.04 -9.47
N THR A 286 -2.76 17.63 -10.08
CA THR A 286 -3.96 18.14 -9.36
C THR A 286 -5.24 17.39 -9.72
N ALA A 287 -5.15 16.44 -10.65
CA ALA A 287 -6.20 15.50 -10.99
C ALA A 287 -5.69 14.08 -10.66
N PRO A 288 -6.57 13.14 -10.26
CA PRO A 288 -6.13 11.77 -10.00
C PRO A 288 -5.43 11.18 -11.24
N ASP A 289 -4.31 10.48 -11.01
CA ASP A 289 -3.65 9.62 -12.01
C ASP A 289 -4.67 8.64 -12.63
N PRO A 290 -4.41 8.07 -13.83
CA PRO A 290 -5.21 6.96 -14.35
C PRO A 290 -5.34 5.90 -13.26
N ALA A 291 -6.58 5.48 -13.10
CA ALA A 291 -7.07 4.86 -11.89
C ALA A 291 -6.22 3.66 -11.41
N PRO A 292 -6.00 3.55 -10.09
CA PRO A 292 -5.09 2.57 -9.51
C PRO A 292 -5.54 1.14 -9.78
N SER A 293 -4.59 0.19 -9.70
CA SER A 293 -4.86 -1.22 -9.95
C SER A 293 -4.25 -2.17 -8.92
N ILE A 294 -4.97 -3.25 -8.60
CA ILE A 294 -4.52 -4.33 -7.73
C ILE A 294 -4.41 -5.60 -8.57
N ASP A 295 -3.26 -6.26 -8.57
CA ASP A 295 -3.15 -7.63 -9.06
C ASP A 295 -3.67 -8.61 -8.00
N LEU A 296 -4.68 -9.38 -8.37
CA LEU A 296 -5.30 -10.38 -7.51
C LEU A 296 -4.87 -11.75 -8.02
N VAL A 297 -4.01 -12.42 -7.24
CA VAL A 297 -3.49 -13.75 -7.59
C VAL A 297 -4.64 -14.72 -7.86
N GLY A 298 -4.74 -15.17 -9.12
CA GLY A 298 -5.79 -16.08 -9.62
C GLY A 298 -7.09 -15.41 -10.12
N LEU A 299 -7.32 -14.14 -9.80
CA LEU A 299 -8.54 -13.37 -10.13
C LEU A 299 -8.30 -12.22 -11.14
N GLY A 300 -7.05 -11.88 -11.42
CA GLY A 300 -6.68 -10.86 -12.41
C GLY A 300 -6.41 -9.47 -11.83
N THR A 301 -6.21 -8.48 -12.69
CA THR A 301 -5.97 -7.09 -12.26
C THR A 301 -7.30 -6.34 -12.12
N LEU A 302 -7.63 -5.95 -10.89
CA LEU A 302 -8.70 -4.99 -10.60
C LEU A 302 -8.18 -3.58 -10.88
N ARG A 303 -8.80 -2.89 -11.83
CA ARG A 303 -8.60 -1.46 -12.10
C ARG A 303 -9.82 -0.70 -11.65
N PHE A 304 -9.62 0.44 -11.02
CA PHE A 304 -10.70 1.41 -10.87
C PHE A 304 -10.84 2.19 -12.19
N VAL A 305 -11.97 2.84 -12.44
CA VAL A 305 -12.16 3.69 -13.63
C VAL A 305 -13.00 4.89 -13.21
N VAL A 306 -12.51 6.10 -13.46
CA VAL A 306 -13.31 7.31 -13.21
C VAL A 306 -14.44 7.35 -14.24
N VAL A 307 -15.68 7.46 -13.76
CA VAL A 307 -16.87 7.55 -14.64
C VAL A 307 -17.42 8.96 -14.60
N GLU A 308 -17.55 9.54 -13.40
CA GLU A 308 -18.00 10.92 -13.13
C GLU A 308 -17.27 11.45 -11.88
N ARG A 309 -17.37 12.77 -11.59
CA ARG A 309 -16.59 13.51 -10.57
C ARG A 309 -16.18 12.71 -9.31
N ASP A 310 -17.10 11.94 -8.72
CA ASP A 310 -16.84 11.04 -7.57
C ASP A 310 -17.43 9.62 -7.73
N ARG A 311 -17.76 9.20 -8.95
CA ARG A 311 -18.33 7.88 -9.23
C ARG A 311 -17.31 7.03 -9.99
N TRP A 312 -16.98 5.90 -9.39
CA TRP A 312 -15.94 5.00 -9.86
C TRP A 312 -16.54 3.69 -10.31
N GLY A 313 -16.20 3.28 -11.52
CA GLY A 313 -16.38 1.93 -12.00
C GLY A 313 -15.19 1.07 -11.61
N ILE A 314 -15.33 -0.22 -11.84
CA ILE A 314 -14.22 -1.17 -11.74
C ILE A 314 -14.17 -2.03 -13.00
N GLU A 315 -12.95 -2.36 -13.39
CA GLU A 315 -12.65 -3.32 -14.43
C GLU A 315 -11.81 -4.42 -13.83
N ILE A 316 -12.19 -5.66 -14.11
CA ILE A 316 -11.30 -6.80 -13.87
C ILE A 316 -10.98 -7.32 -15.26
N GLU A 317 -9.71 -7.20 -15.65
CA GLU A 317 -9.20 -7.65 -16.96
C GLU A 317 -9.83 -6.94 -18.16
N GLY A 318 -10.04 -5.64 -18.03
CA GLY A 318 -10.67 -4.83 -19.08
C GLY A 318 -12.16 -5.13 -19.26
N LYS A 319 -12.76 -5.99 -18.42
CA LYS A 319 -14.21 -6.19 -18.37
C LYS A 319 -14.79 -5.39 -17.22
N ARG A 320 -15.72 -4.49 -17.55
CA ARG A 320 -16.44 -3.68 -16.57
C ARG A 320 -17.33 -4.56 -15.69
N ARG A 321 -17.21 -4.43 -14.37
CA ARG A 321 -18.02 -5.19 -13.40
C ARG A 321 -19.08 -4.30 -12.75
N ARG A 322 -20.16 -4.93 -12.29
CA ARG A 322 -21.12 -4.28 -11.39
C ARG A 322 -20.53 -4.24 -9.98
N ILE A 323 -20.78 -3.14 -9.29
CA ILE A 323 -20.39 -2.92 -7.91
C ILE A 323 -21.65 -3.02 -7.06
N HIS A 324 -21.62 -3.89 -6.07
CA HIS A 324 -22.62 -4.01 -5.02
C HIS A 324 -22.05 -3.35 -3.77
N TRP A 325 -22.66 -2.32 -3.23
CA TRP A 325 -22.05 -1.57 -2.13
C TRP A 325 -23.05 -1.06 -1.11
N LYS A 326 -22.60 -0.86 0.13
CA LYS A 326 -23.36 -0.22 1.21
C LYS A 326 -22.43 0.62 2.10
N ARG A 327 -23.00 1.57 2.83
CA ARG A 327 -22.28 2.36 3.83
C ARG A 327 -22.91 2.18 5.20
N THR A 328 -22.09 1.81 6.18
CA THR A 328 -22.49 1.72 7.58
C THR A 328 -21.72 2.74 8.39
N GLU A 329 -22.38 3.27 9.42
CA GLU A 329 -21.78 4.14 10.42
C GLU A 329 -22.01 3.51 11.79
N ARG A 330 -20.96 3.46 12.60
CA ARG A 330 -20.96 2.78 13.89
C ARG A 330 -20.52 3.75 14.97
N ILE A 331 -21.45 4.17 15.82
CA ILE A 331 -21.22 5.12 16.92
C ILE A 331 -21.44 4.38 18.24
N ASP A 332 -20.46 4.36 19.14
CA ASP A 332 -20.55 3.70 20.47
C ASP A 332 -21.11 2.27 20.39
N GLN A 333 -20.54 1.49 19.47
CA GLN A 333 -20.93 0.12 19.13
C GLN A 333 -22.30 -0.06 18.47
N ARG A 334 -23.12 0.98 18.26
CA ARG A 334 -24.36 0.92 17.48
C ARG A 334 -24.08 1.11 16.01
N GLU A 335 -24.38 0.11 15.21
CA GLU A 335 -24.27 0.15 13.74
C GLU A 335 -25.58 0.67 13.13
N THR A 336 -25.46 1.69 12.30
CA THR A 336 -26.55 2.28 11.50
C THR A 336 -26.19 2.16 10.04
N ILE A 337 -27.10 1.61 9.24
CA ILE A 337 -26.94 1.60 7.78
C ILE A 337 -27.31 3.00 7.28
N VAL A 338 -26.31 3.74 6.78
CA VAL A 338 -26.50 5.10 6.26
C VAL A 338 -26.91 5.03 4.79
N GLU A 339 -26.35 4.08 4.06
CA GLU A 339 -26.74 3.76 2.68
C GLU A 339 -26.93 2.26 2.57
N ASP A 340 -28.18 1.86 2.32
CA ASP A 340 -28.53 0.45 2.09
C ASP A 340 -27.89 -0.07 0.80
N TRP A 341 -27.91 -1.38 0.60
CA TRP A 341 -27.29 -2.03 -0.54
C TRP A 341 -27.72 -1.43 -1.89
N GLN A 342 -26.72 -0.98 -2.63
CA GLN A 342 -26.83 -0.42 -3.97
C GLN A 342 -26.10 -1.32 -4.97
N GLN A 343 -26.66 -1.52 -6.16
CA GLN A 343 -25.99 -2.25 -7.23
C GLN A 343 -25.94 -1.41 -8.51
N ALA A 344 -24.74 -1.03 -8.95
CA ALA A 344 -24.55 -0.12 -10.08
C ALA A 344 -23.24 -0.39 -10.84
N PRO A 345 -23.10 0.04 -12.11
CA PRO A 345 -21.84 -0.05 -12.85
C PRO A 345 -20.75 0.93 -12.33
N HIS A 346 -21.11 1.79 -11.38
CA HIS A 346 -20.22 2.75 -10.73
C HIS A 346 -20.74 3.06 -9.31
N ALA A 347 -19.86 3.37 -8.38
CA ALA A 347 -20.16 3.59 -6.96
C ALA A 347 -19.36 4.79 -6.40
N PRO A 348 -19.77 5.41 -5.27
CA PRO A 348 -19.07 6.53 -4.66
C PRO A 348 -17.89 6.03 -3.81
N ILE A 349 -17.08 5.14 -4.39
CA ILE A 349 -15.99 4.43 -3.71
C ILE A 349 -14.66 5.15 -3.88
N GLY A 350 -14.67 6.48 -4.09
CA GLY A 350 -13.45 7.25 -4.33
C GLY A 350 -12.44 7.10 -3.21
N ASP A 351 -12.91 6.95 -1.97
CA ASP A 351 -12.01 6.74 -0.84
C ASP A 351 -11.29 5.40 -0.89
N VAL A 352 -12.03 4.33 -1.23
CA VAL A 352 -11.50 3.00 -1.55
C VAL A 352 -10.45 3.07 -2.65
N VAL A 353 -10.79 3.75 -3.75
CA VAL A 353 -9.90 3.83 -4.90
C VAL A 353 -8.58 4.48 -4.52
N ARG A 354 -8.60 5.64 -3.84
CA ARG A 354 -7.34 6.33 -3.54
C ARG A 354 -6.59 5.71 -2.35
N ALA A 355 -7.23 4.95 -1.47
CA ALA A 355 -6.53 4.08 -0.52
C ALA A 355 -5.73 2.99 -1.24
N VAL A 356 -6.31 2.40 -2.29
CA VAL A 356 -5.56 1.49 -3.17
C VAL A 356 -4.42 2.23 -3.90
N ALA A 357 -4.64 3.48 -4.33
CA ALA A 357 -3.62 4.29 -4.98
C ALA A 357 -2.43 4.63 -4.09
N SER A 358 -2.65 4.84 -2.79
CA SER A 358 -1.59 5.11 -1.80
C SER A 358 -0.87 3.84 -1.33
N GLY A 359 -1.12 2.69 -1.97
CA GLY A 359 -0.45 1.43 -1.66
C GLY A 359 -1.01 0.71 -0.43
N VAL A 360 -2.08 1.22 0.18
CA VAL A 360 -2.80 0.56 1.28
C VAL A 360 -3.49 -0.68 0.72
N ARG A 361 -3.03 -1.89 1.08
CA ARG A 361 -3.53 -3.14 0.51
C ARG A 361 -3.92 -4.14 1.60
N ARG A 362 -4.69 -3.67 2.58
CA ARG A 362 -4.84 -4.37 3.86
C ARG A 362 -5.90 -5.47 3.87
N GLU A 363 -5.69 -6.31 4.88
CA GLU A 363 -6.14 -7.67 5.17
C GLU A 363 -7.09 -8.40 4.23
N LEU A 364 -6.68 -9.61 3.91
CA LEU A 364 -7.58 -10.63 3.39
C LEU A 364 -8.20 -11.44 4.51
N THR A 365 -9.32 -10.91 4.99
CA THR A 365 -10.23 -11.63 5.89
C THR A 365 -11.06 -12.62 5.11
N LEU A 366 -11.62 -13.65 5.78
CA LEU A 366 -12.56 -14.60 5.15
C LEU A 366 -13.68 -13.92 4.32
N GLU A 367 -14.00 -12.67 4.66
CA GLU A 367 -15.04 -11.85 4.02
C GLU A 367 -14.58 -11.03 2.80
N GLY A 368 -13.28 -10.88 2.55
CA GLY A 368 -12.75 -10.03 1.47
C GLY A 368 -11.47 -9.27 1.85
N ILE A 369 -11.02 -8.39 0.97
CA ILE A 369 -9.91 -7.45 1.15
C ILE A 369 -10.39 -6.29 2.04
N ARG A 370 -9.71 -5.94 3.13
CA ARG A 370 -10.07 -4.87 4.06
C ARG A 370 -9.13 -3.68 3.91
N LEU A 371 -9.58 -2.65 3.21
CA LEU A 371 -8.84 -1.42 2.99
C LEU A 371 -9.10 -0.43 4.13
N GLY A 372 -8.06 0.08 4.78
CA GLY A 372 -8.17 1.27 5.63
C GLY A 372 -8.25 2.51 4.76
N LEU A 373 -9.29 3.33 4.90
CA LEU A 373 -9.53 4.50 4.05
C LEU A 373 -9.15 5.83 4.71
N SER A 374 -9.16 5.87 6.05
CA SER A 374 -8.73 6.98 6.90
C SER A 374 -9.09 6.67 8.37
N THR A 375 -8.19 6.97 9.29
CA THR A 375 -8.52 7.17 10.69
C THR A 375 -8.39 8.64 11.00
N SER A 376 -9.33 9.12 11.79
CA SER A 376 -9.41 10.50 12.17
C SER A 376 -9.69 10.61 13.64
N SER A 377 -8.66 10.92 14.41
CA SER A 377 -8.86 11.43 15.77
C SER A 377 -9.09 12.93 15.76
N GLY A 378 -10.10 13.37 16.47
CA GLY A 378 -10.27 14.77 16.86
C GLY A 378 -10.44 14.85 18.37
N ALA A 379 -9.83 15.84 19.01
CA ALA A 379 -10.17 16.15 20.41
C ALA A 379 -11.42 17.04 20.42
N VAL A 380 -12.47 16.61 21.13
CA VAL A 380 -13.63 17.46 21.43
C VAL A 380 -13.62 17.66 22.94
N TYR A 381 -13.25 18.86 23.41
CA TYR A 381 -13.27 19.28 24.83
C TYR A 381 -13.00 18.15 25.85
N ASN A 382 -11.72 17.90 26.16
CA ASN A 382 -11.25 16.88 27.13
C ASN A 382 -11.60 15.41 26.83
N THR A 383 -12.13 15.11 25.65
CA THR A 383 -12.57 13.76 25.24
C THR A 383 -12.02 13.48 23.84
N SER A 384 -11.41 12.31 23.63
CA SER A 384 -10.83 11.96 22.34
C SER A 384 -11.90 11.29 21.49
N VAL A 385 -12.27 11.91 20.37
CA VAL A 385 -13.13 11.29 19.37
C VAL A 385 -12.24 10.54 18.38
N TYR A 386 -12.32 9.22 18.39
CA TYR A 386 -11.67 8.39 17.38
C TYR A 386 -12.68 8.05 16.30
N SER A 387 -12.34 8.31 15.05
CA SER A 387 -13.06 7.74 13.92
C SER A 387 -12.15 6.92 13.03
N SER A 388 -12.67 5.83 12.46
CA SER A 388 -11.95 4.95 11.55
C SER A 388 -12.87 4.52 10.42
N THR A 389 -12.39 4.62 9.18
CA THR A 389 -13.13 4.19 7.99
C THR A 389 -12.44 2.99 7.38
N THR A 390 -13.16 1.89 7.25
CA THR A 390 -12.65 0.68 6.61
C THR A 390 -13.55 0.31 5.43
N ALA A 391 -12.99 -0.33 4.41
CA ALA A 391 -13.75 -0.88 3.31
C ALA A 391 -13.45 -2.35 3.10
N ARG A 392 -14.48 -3.18 3.00
CA ARG A 392 -14.38 -4.59 2.69
C ARG A 392 -14.75 -4.82 1.23
N LEU A 393 -13.76 -5.21 0.43
CA LEU A 393 -13.83 -5.51 -0.99
C LEU A 393 -13.83 -7.03 -1.19
N LYS A 394 -14.96 -7.57 -1.60
CA LYS A 394 -15.12 -8.99 -1.93
C LYS A 394 -15.24 -9.15 -3.44
N ILE A 395 -14.38 -10.02 -3.98
CA ILE A 395 -14.23 -10.21 -5.41
C ILE A 395 -14.59 -11.67 -5.72
N PRO A 396 -15.87 -11.96 -6.00
CA PRO A 396 -16.29 -13.31 -6.37
C PRO A 396 -15.79 -13.67 -7.77
N ASP A 397 -15.59 -14.97 -8.03
CA ASP A 397 -15.21 -15.49 -9.35
C ASP A 397 -16.27 -15.16 -10.42
N ASP A 398 -17.55 -15.12 -10.02
CA ASP A 398 -18.67 -14.75 -10.86
C ASP A 398 -19.67 -13.90 -10.05
N GLY A 399 -20.13 -12.78 -10.61
CA GLY A 399 -21.03 -11.85 -9.93
C GLY A 399 -20.50 -10.42 -9.71
N PRO A 400 -21.26 -9.57 -9.00
CA PRO A 400 -20.83 -8.20 -8.70
C PRO A 400 -19.71 -8.20 -7.66
N VAL A 401 -18.81 -7.24 -7.76
CA VAL A 401 -17.82 -6.98 -6.70
C VAL A 401 -18.52 -6.29 -5.56
N GLU A 402 -18.38 -6.82 -4.35
CA GLU A 402 -19.04 -6.27 -3.16
C GLU A 402 -18.08 -5.34 -2.42
N ILE A 403 -18.55 -4.14 -2.06
CA ILE A 403 -17.79 -3.14 -1.32
C ILE A 403 -18.63 -2.65 -0.15
N VAL A 404 -18.23 -2.98 1.06
CA VAL A 404 -18.85 -2.45 2.28
C VAL A 404 -17.94 -1.39 2.86
N VAL A 405 -18.40 -0.16 2.99
CA VAL A 405 -17.67 0.91 3.69
C VAL A 405 -18.26 1.03 5.08
N ASP A 406 -17.43 0.80 6.10
CA ASP A 406 -17.79 0.88 7.51
C ASP A 406 -17.05 2.07 8.15
N GLU A 407 -17.79 3.05 8.63
CA GLU A 407 -17.30 4.18 9.42
C GLU A 407 -17.55 3.90 10.89
N TYR A 408 -16.54 4.03 11.73
CA TYR A 408 -16.65 3.88 13.18
C TYR A 408 -16.29 5.20 13.83
N THR A 409 -17.06 5.64 14.83
CA THR A 409 -16.79 6.79 15.67
C THR A 409 -16.97 6.38 17.13
N SER A 410 -15.96 6.65 17.96
CA SER A 410 -15.92 6.39 19.40
C SER A 410 -15.53 7.66 20.11
N ILE A 411 -16.11 7.89 21.27
CA ILE A 411 -15.84 9.02 22.14
C ILE A 411 -15.27 8.48 23.45
N ASP A 412 -13.97 8.71 23.71
CA ASP A 412 -13.25 8.26 24.92
C ASP A 412 -13.37 9.24 26.10
#